data_AF-A0AAE0X3M6-F1
#
_entry.id   AF-A0AAE0X3M6-F1
#
_cell.length_a   1.000
_cell.length_b   1.000
_cell.length_c   1.000
_cell.angle_alpha   90.00
_cell.angle_beta   90.00
_cell.angle_gamma   90.00
#
_symmetry.space_group_name_H-M   'P 1'
#
loop_
_entity.id
_entity.type
_entity.pdbx_description
1 polymer ?
#
loop_
_entity_poly.entity_id
_entity_poly.type
_entity_poly.pdbx_seq_one_letter_code
_entity_poly.pdbx_strand_id
1 'polypeptide(L)'
;MTSTPSIASSDISGHLSTSSTTIASGWFDHVLRKKYRDPSKFKETLNRIYGEGDYQIKVRRDRWILALRRPMRPGEMEEIEKDTIEHY
;
A
#
# COMPACT_ATOMS: atom_id res chain seq x y z
N MET A 1 56.17 7.94 -7.51
CA MET A 1 55.19 8.84 -8.17
C MET A 1 54.44 8.00 -9.19
N THR A 2 53.10 8.14 -9.31
CA THR A 2 52.19 7.59 -10.38
C THR A 2 52.31 6.09 -10.74
N SER A 3 51.28 5.26 -10.91
CA SER A 3 49.81 5.25 -10.67
C SER A 3 49.42 3.73 -10.63
N THR A 4 48.21 3.17 -10.74
CA THR A 4 46.81 3.58 -11.03
C THR A 4 45.89 2.51 -10.38
N PRO A 5 44.68 2.80 -9.85
CA PRO A 5 43.81 1.76 -9.32
C PRO A 5 43.13 0.93 -10.43
N SER A 6 42.77 -0.32 -10.14
CA SER A 6 41.88 -1.13 -10.99
C SER A 6 40.83 -1.83 -10.13
N ILE A 7 39.56 -1.59 -10.42
CA ILE A 7 38.40 -2.17 -9.76
C ILE A 7 37.93 -3.37 -10.57
N ALA A 8 37.62 -4.48 -9.89
CA ALA A 8 36.94 -5.63 -10.47
C ALA A 8 35.70 -5.98 -9.65
N SER A 9 34.63 -5.21 -9.83
CA SER A 9 33.29 -5.57 -9.37
C SER A 9 32.65 -6.55 -10.35
N SER A 10 31.84 -7.49 -9.88
CA SER A 10 31.01 -8.36 -10.72
C SER A 10 29.70 -8.72 -10.02
N ASP A 11 28.71 -9.06 -10.83
CA ASP A 11 27.26 -9.14 -10.58
C ASP A 11 26.80 -9.64 -9.19
N ILE A 12 25.81 -9.03 -8.53
CA ILE A 12 24.46 -8.63 -8.98
C ILE A 12 23.57 -9.85 -9.30
N SER A 13 22.97 -10.45 -8.27
CA SER A 13 21.66 -11.12 -8.39
C SER A 13 21.00 -11.26 -7.02
N GLY A 14 19.88 -10.55 -6.83
CA GLY A 14 19.20 -10.44 -5.55
C GLY A 14 18.09 -9.40 -5.56
N HIS A 15 17.22 -9.43 -6.59
CA HIS A 15 16.18 -8.43 -6.78
C HIS A 15 15.02 -8.60 -5.77
N LEU A 16 15.20 -8.16 -4.54
CA LEU A 16 14.05 -7.85 -3.69
C LEU A 16 13.44 -6.53 -4.17
N SER A 17 12.49 -6.62 -5.10
CA SER A 17 11.70 -5.49 -5.61
C SER A 17 10.66 -5.00 -4.58
N THR A 18 11.10 -4.77 -3.34
CA THR A 18 10.32 -4.22 -2.23
C THR A 18 10.08 -2.73 -2.51
N SER A 19 9.06 -2.46 -3.32
CA SER A 19 8.87 -1.19 -4.00
C SER A 19 8.64 -0.01 -3.04
N SER A 20 9.60 0.91 -2.99
CA SER A 20 9.44 2.31 -2.55
C SER A 20 8.85 2.54 -1.15
N THR A 21 9.64 2.30 -0.10
CA THR A 21 9.37 2.89 1.23
C THR A 21 9.65 4.40 1.23
N THR A 22 8.75 5.19 0.65
CA THR A 22 8.79 6.66 0.73
C THR A 22 8.39 7.11 2.13
N ILE A 23 9.36 7.28 3.03
CA ILE A 23 9.12 7.73 4.40
C ILE A 23 8.69 9.21 4.40
N ALA A 24 7.39 9.46 4.39
CA ALA A 24 6.81 10.79 4.58
C ALA A 24 5.44 10.68 5.27
N SER A 25 5.31 11.31 6.44
CA SER A 25 4.02 11.54 7.12
C SER A 25 3.17 10.28 7.42
N GLY A 26 3.64 9.40 8.31
CA GLY A 26 2.80 8.63 9.28
C GLY A 26 1.65 7.75 8.79
N TRP A 27 1.47 7.57 7.48
CA TRP A 27 0.35 6.86 6.86
C TRP A 27 0.88 5.95 5.74
N PHE A 28 0.41 4.71 5.71
CA PHE A 28 0.77 3.69 4.72
C PHE A 28 -0.29 3.70 3.61
N ASP A 29 0.09 4.18 2.41
CA ASP A 29 -0.81 4.35 1.26
C ASP A 29 -0.92 3.05 0.45
N HIS A 30 -2.00 2.30 0.63
CA HIS A 30 -2.30 1.06 -0.07
C HIS A 30 -3.24 1.32 -1.25
N VAL A 31 -2.78 1.05 -2.48
CA VAL A 31 -3.60 1.21 -3.70
C VAL A 31 -4.65 0.09 -3.77
N LEU A 32 -5.92 0.45 -3.87
CA LEU A 32 -7.03 -0.50 -3.96
C LEU A 32 -7.09 -1.11 -5.38
N ARG A 33 -7.31 -2.42 -5.47
CA ARG A 33 -7.23 -3.18 -6.74
C ARG A 33 -8.44 -2.91 -7.66
N LYS A 34 -9.56 -2.51 -7.05
CA LYS A 34 -10.84 -2.20 -7.70
C LYS A 34 -11.35 -0.85 -7.20
N LYS A 35 -12.24 -0.22 -7.98
CA LYS A 35 -13.16 0.80 -7.44
C LYS A 35 -14.35 0.08 -6.83
N TYR A 36 -14.77 0.50 -5.64
CA TYR A 36 -16.03 0.04 -5.07
C TYR A 36 -17.18 0.83 -5.71
N ARG A 37 -18.29 0.14 -6.01
CA ARG A 37 -19.47 0.74 -6.65
C ARG A 37 -20.12 1.80 -5.76
N ASP A 38 -20.19 1.50 -4.46
CA ASP A 38 -20.85 2.30 -3.45
C ASP A 38 -19.81 2.79 -2.41
N PRO A 39 -19.39 4.08 -2.45
CA PRO A 39 -18.37 4.61 -1.54
C PRO A 39 -18.75 4.48 -0.06
N SER A 40 -20.03 4.64 0.28
CA SER A 40 -20.54 4.61 1.65
C SER A 40 -20.37 3.24 2.31
N LYS A 41 -20.74 2.16 1.60
CA LYS A 41 -20.59 0.77 2.10
C LYS A 41 -19.13 0.43 2.37
N PHE A 42 -18.22 0.84 1.48
CA PHE A 42 -16.78 0.67 1.71
C PHE A 42 -16.30 1.49 2.91
N LYS A 43 -16.80 2.72 3.10
CA LYS A 43 -16.53 3.51 4.33
C LYS A 43 -17.05 2.80 5.58
N GLU A 44 -18.24 2.20 5.54
CA GLU A 44 -18.84 1.46 6.65
C GLU A 44 -18.02 0.21 7.01
N THR A 45 -17.59 -0.58 6.02
CA THR A 45 -16.66 -1.72 6.23
C THR A 45 -15.33 -1.25 6.83
N LEU A 46 -14.76 -0.14 6.36
CA LEU A 46 -13.53 0.42 6.95
C LEU A 46 -13.74 0.94 8.37
N ASN A 47 -14.86 1.61 8.66
CA ASN A 47 -15.24 1.99 10.02
C ASN A 47 -15.38 0.77 10.94
N ARG A 48 -15.90 -0.37 10.43
CA ARG A 48 -16.03 -1.64 11.17
C ARG A 48 -14.68 -2.30 11.46
N ILE A 49 -13.75 -2.29 10.51
CA ILE A 49 -12.45 -3.00 10.60
C ILE A 49 -11.37 -2.16 11.31
N TYR A 50 -11.36 -0.84 11.09
CA TYR A 50 -10.30 0.06 11.58
C TYR A 50 -10.75 1.06 12.65
N GLY A 51 -12.05 1.30 12.78
CA GLY A 51 -12.56 2.47 13.51
C GLY A 51 -12.51 3.75 12.67
N GLU A 52 -13.31 4.75 13.06
CA GLU A 52 -13.34 6.04 12.36
C GLU A 52 -12.14 6.93 12.78
N GLY A 53 -11.33 7.34 11.80
CA GLY A 53 -10.18 8.24 12.01
C GLY A 53 -8.78 7.59 11.91
N ASP A 54 -8.70 6.27 11.84
CA ASP A 54 -7.45 5.51 11.66
C ASP A 54 -7.16 5.09 10.20
N TYR A 55 -8.06 5.43 9.28
CA TYR A 55 -7.88 5.32 7.84
C TYR A 55 -8.25 6.64 7.11
N GLN A 56 -7.79 6.79 5.87
CA GLN A 56 -8.26 7.82 4.93
C GLN A 56 -8.44 7.21 3.54
N ILE A 57 -9.46 7.64 2.79
CA ILE A 57 -9.62 7.30 1.37
C ILE A 57 -9.13 8.48 0.53
N LYS A 58 -8.13 8.26 -0.31
CA LYS A 58 -7.56 9.24 -1.25
C LYS A 58 -7.84 8.77 -2.68
N VAL A 59 -8.24 9.67 -3.59
CA VAL A 59 -8.39 9.36 -5.02
C VAL A 59 -7.29 10.06 -5.82
N ARG A 60 -6.52 9.29 -6.61
CA ARG A 60 -5.35 9.79 -7.38
C ARG A 60 -5.28 9.08 -8.74
N ARG A 61 -5.33 9.86 -9.83
CA ARG A 61 -5.32 9.36 -11.23
C ARG A 61 -6.32 8.21 -11.42
N ASP A 62 -7.58 8.46 -11.07
CA ASP A 62 -8.71 7.53 -11.15
C ASP A 62 -8.59 6.23 -10.31
N ARG A 63 -7.50 6.05 -9.55
CA ARG A 63 -7.34 4.96 -8.57
C ARG A 63 -7.67 5.43 -7.16
N TRP A 64 -8.27 4.54 -6.38
CA TRP A 64 -8.49 4.77 -4.95
C TRP A 64 -7.29 4.22 -4.15
N ILE A 65 -6.98 4.90 -3.05
CA ILE A 65 -5.85 4.60 -2.17
C ILE A 65 -6.39 4.66 -0.74
N LEU A 66 -6.27 3.54 -0.02
CA LEU A 66 -6.54 3.42 1.39
C LEU A 66 -5.26 3.74 2.17
N ALA A 67 -5.24 4.88 2.86
CA ALA A 67 -4.16 5.24 3.75
C ALA A 67 -4.48 4.78 5.17
N LEU A 68 -3.57 4.05 5.82
CA LEU A 68 -3.74 3.54 7.19
C LEU A 68 -2.65 4.07 8.12
N ARG A 69 -2.93 4.29 9.41
CA ARG A 69 -1.86 4.66 10.38
C ARG A 69 -0.87 3.52 10.70
N ARG A 70 -1.24 2.28 10.38
CA ARG A 70 -0.41 1.08 10.52
C ARG A 70 -0.16 0.43 9.16
N PRO A 71 0.92 -0.34 8.97
CA PRO A 71 1.03 -1.20 7.79
C PRO A 71 -0.12 -2.21 7.77
N MET A 72 -0.69 -2.42 6.58
CA MET A 72 -1.61 -3.51 6.29
C MET A 72 -0.88 -4.87 6.36
N ARG A 73 -1.55 -5.89 6.92
CA ARG A 73 -1.04 -7.27 6.99
C ARG A 73 -1.21 -7.99 5.64
N PRO A 74 -0.41 -9.04 5.34
CA PRO A 74 -0.66 -9.90 4.19
C PRO A 74 -2.07 -10.51 4.24
N GLY A 75 -2.82 -10.45 3.14
CA GLY A 75 -4.20 -10.95 3.05
C GLY A 75 -5.28 -10.00 3.57
N GLU A 76 -4.93 -8.94 4.30
CA GLU A 76 -5.90 -8.00 4.89
C GLU A 76 -6.61 -7.16 3.79
N MET A 77 -5.96 -6.91 2.65
CA MET A 77 -6.62 -6.28 1.49
C MET A 77 -7.70 -7.20 0.89
N GLU A 78 -7.37 -8.48 0.70
CA GLU A 78 -8.28 -9.50 0.21
C GLU A 78 -9.46 -9.72 1.18
N GLU A 79 -9.22 -9.64 2.50
CA GLU A 79 -10.25 -9.69 3.54
C GLU A 79 -11.23 -8.52 3.42
N ILE A 80 -10.75 -7.27 3.29
CA ILE A 80 -11.63 -6.09 3.11
C ILE A 80 -12.37 -6.13 1.77
N GLU A 81 -11.72 -6.54 0.68
CA GLU A 81 -12.37 -6.73 -0.62
C GLU A 81 -13.49 -7.78 -0.54
N LYS A 82 -13.26 -8.89 0.18
CA LYS A 82 -14.26 -9.94 0.44
C LYS A 82 -15.41 -9.41 1.32
N ASP A 83 -15.10 -8.80 2.46
CA ASP A 83 -16.10 -8.24 3.39
C ASP A 83 -17.00 -7.18 2.74
N THR A 84 -16.46 -6.40 1.79
CA THR A 84 -17.25 -5.37 1.07
C THR A 84 -18.14 -5.97 -0.04
N ILE A 85 -17.86 -7.19 -0.49
CA ILE A 85 -18.65 -7.91 -1.52
C ILE A 85 -19.65 -8.88 -0.88
N GLU A 86 -19.29 -9.60 0.18
CA GLU A 86 -20.19 -10.59 0.81
C GLU A 86 -21.33 -9.94 1.63
N HIS A 87 -21.26 -8.63 1.88
CA HIS A 87 -22.31 -7.89 2.59
C HIS A 87 -23.39 -7.27 1.69
N TYR A 88 -23.16 -7.14 0.37
CA TYR A 88 -24.01 -6.32 -0.53
C TYR A 88 -23.99 -6.67 -2.03
#